data_AF-A0A101GN40-F1
#
_entry.id   AF-A0A101GN40-F1
#
_cell.length_a   1.000
_cell.length_b   1.000
_cell.length_c   1.000
_cell.angle_alpha   90.00
_cell.angle_beta   90.00
_cell.angle_gamma   90.00
#
_symmetry.space_group_name_H-M   'P 1'
#
loop_
_entity.id
_entity.type
_entity.pdbx_description
1 polymer ?
#
loop_
_entity_poly.entity_id
_entity_poly.type
_entity_poly.pdbx_seq_one_letter_code
_entity_poly.pdbx_strand_id
1 'polypeptide(L)'
;MSPSMIIAGIAAWFTVGSLLSWHARKNLGEGMIEYFLADRKVGGFISAMTYSATTYSAFMMVGLVGLTYSSGIGSLGFEMTYLAATVILMVIFAPRYWAAGRIFRLVTPSELLTRRYGSPMTGAVSAILCLVMLVPYASVQLMGIGYLLEVLSGGAIPF
;
A
#
# COMPACT_ATOMS: atom_id res chain seq x y z
N MET A 1 15.78 16.12 17.08
CA MET A 1 16.29 16.85 15.89
C MET A 1 15.72 18.26 15.92
N SER A 2 16.32 19.26 15.25
CA SER A 2 15.66 20.56 15.18
C SER A 2 14.37 20.43 14.33
N PRO A 3 13.24 21.04 14.75
CA PRO A 3 11.98 20.98 14.00
C PRO A 3 12.13 21.47 12.55
N SER A 4 13.02 22.45 12.33
CA SER A 4 13.34 22.96 10.99
C SER A 4 13.98 21.91 10.07
N MET A 5 14.84 21.04 10.58
CA MET A 5 15.42 19.95 9.79
C MET A 5 14.38 18.90 9.42
N ILE A 6 13.44 18.58 10.33
CA ILE A 6 12.35 17.63 10.07
C ILE A 6 11.45 18.19 8.95
N ILE A 7 11.00 19.43 9.09
CA ILE A 7 10.14 20.08 8.10
C ILE A 7 10.86 20.21 6.75
N ALA A 8 12.13 20.61 6.74
CA ALA A 8 12.91 20.70 5.51
C ALA A 8 13.08 19.35 4.81
N GLY A 9 13.32 18.28 5.57
CA GLY A 9 13.40 16.92 5.04
C GLY A 9 12.08 16.45 4.41
N ILE A 10 10.96 16.69 5.08
CA ILE A 10 9.62 16.38 4.55
C ILE A 10 9.34 17.19 3.28
N ALA A 11 9.61 18.49 3.29
CA ALA A 11 9.42 19.36 2.14
C ALA A 11 10.29 18.92 0.94
N ALA A 12 11.55 18.56 1.17
CA ALA A 12 12.44 18.02 0.15
C ALA A 12 11.90 16.70 -0.42
N TRP A 13 11.45 15.78 0.44
CA TRP A 13 10.88 14.50 0.01
C TRP A 13 9.61 14.70 -0.84
N PHE A 14 8.68 15.54 -0.39
CA PHE A 14 7.45 15.85 -1.13
C PHE A 14 7.72 16.54 -2.46
N THR A 15 8.66 17.49 -2.50
CA THR A 15 9.00 18.20 -3.74
C THR A 15 9.64 17.27 -4.76
N VAL A 16 10.64 16.48 -4.37
CA VAL A 16 11.27 15.49 -5.27
C VAL A 16 10.24 14.46 -5.75
N GLY A 17 9.43 13.91 -4.84
CA GLY A 17 8.39 12.94 -5.19
C GLY A 17 7.34 13.51 -6.15
N SER A 18 6.93 14.76 -5.94
CA SER A 18 5.96 15.44 -6.81
C SER A 18 6.55 15.74 -8.19
N LEU A 19 7.83 16.16 -8.26
CA LEU A 19 8.52 16.41 -9.52
C LEU A 19 8.70 15.11 -10.33
N LEU A 20 9.11 14.02 -9.67
CA LEU A 20 9.20 12.70 -10.29
C LEU A 20 7.85 12.23 -10.82
N SER A 21 6.80 12.37 -10.01
CA SER A 21 5.43 11.99 -10.39
C SER A 21 4.91 12.82 -11.56
N TRP A 22 5.18 14.13 -11.57
CA TRP A 22 4.81 15.01 -12.67
C TRP A 22 5.55 14.65 -13.96
N HIS A 23 6.84 14.37 -13.88
CA HIS A 23 7.63 13.92 -15.03
C HIS A 23 7.13 12.57 -15.56
N ALA A 24 6.86 11.60 -14.68
CA ALA A 24 6.29 10.32 -15.07
C ALA A 24 4.93 10.49 -15.75
N ARG A 25 4.06 11.35 -15.22
CA ARG A 25 2.72 11.62 -15.77
C ARG A 25 2.76 12.18 -17.20
N LYS A 26 3.78 12.96 -17.57
CA LYS A 26 3.92 13.46 -18.95
C LYS A 26 4.12 12.34 -19.99
N ASN A 27 4.64 11.20 -19.56
CA ASN A 27 4.92 10.06 -20.43
C ASN A 27 3.81 9.00 -20.40
N LEU A 28 2.77 9.19 -19.58
CA LEU A 28 1.60 8.31 -19.48
C LEU A 28 0.50 8.82 -20.42
N GLY A 29 -0.08 7.92 -21.22
CA GLY A 29 -1.28 8.21 -22.02
C GLY A 29 -2.54 8.53 -21.21
N GLU A 30 -3.64 8.81 -21.92
CA GLU A 30 -4.93 9.09 -21.30
C GLU A 30 -5.74 7.81 -21.06
N GLY A 31 -6.34 7.67 -19.87
CA GLY A 31 -7.29 6.60 -19.56
C GLY A 31 -7.02 5.86 -18.24
N MET A 32 -8.04 5.13 -17.76
CA MET A 32 -8.00 4.42 -16.47
C MET A 32 -6.98 3.28 -16.44
N ILE A 33 -6.82 2.55 -17.55
CA ILE A 33 -5.84 1.46 -17.65
C ILE A 33 -4.42 2.03 -17.61
N GLU A 34 -4.18 3.17 -18.25
CA GLU A 34 -2.88 3.83 -18.19
C GLU A 34 -2.60 4.33 -16.77
N TYR A 35 -3.58 4.95 -16.11
CA TYR A 35 -3.39 5.49 -14.77
C TYR A 35 -3.17 4.40 -13.70
N PHE A 36 -3.96 3.32 -13.71
CA PHE A 36 -3.89 2.29 -12.68
C PHE A 36 -2.93 1.14 -13.00
N LEU A 37 -2.71 0.82 -14.27
CA LEU A 37 -1.85 -0.30 -14.68
C LEU A 37 -0.62 0.14 -15.49
N ALA A 38 -0.44 1.43 -15.80
CA ALA A 38 0.61 1.93 -16.69
C ALA A 38 0.70 1.10 -17.98
N ASP A 39 -0.48 0.85 -18.59
CA ASP A 39 -0.64 0.01 -19.78
C ASP A 39 -0.10 -1.43 -19.63
N ARG A 40 0.02 -1.92 -18.39
CA ARG A 40 0.60 -3.23 -18.05
C ARG A 40 2.07 -3.35 -18.48
N LYS A 41 2.77 -2.22 -18.65
CA LYS A 41 4.20 -2.15 -18.99
C LYS A 41 5.11 -2.35 -17.77
N VAL A 42 4.54 -2.30 -16.56
CA VAL A 42 5.29 -2.52 -15.31
C VAL A 42 5.75 -3.99 -15.24
N GLY A 43 7.07 -4.19 -15.26
CA GLY A 43 7.68 -5.52 -15.12
C GLY A 43 7.60 -6.06 -13.69
N GLY A 44 7.76 -7.38 -13.54
CA GLY A 44 7.60 -8.07 -12.26
C GLY A 44 8.52 -7.57 -11.14
N PHE A 45 9.74 -7.13 -11.45
CA PHE A 45 10.66 -6.55 -10.45
C PHE A 45 10.12 -5.24 -9.86
N ILE A 46 9.66 -4.32 -10.71
CA ILE A 46 9.08 -3.05 -10.25
C ILE A 46 7.80 -3.32 -9.45
N SER A 47 6.96 -4.25 -9.92
CA SER A 47 5.77 -4.68 -9.16
C SER A 47 6.12 -5.24 -7.78
N ALA A 48 7.19 -6.03 -7.66
CA ALA A 48 7.67 -6.56 -6.38
C ALA A 48 8.18 -5.44 -5.45
N MET A 49 8.90 -4.44 -5.99
CA MET A 49 9.34 -3.28 -5.23
C MET A 49 8.15 -2.44 -4.72
N THR A 50 7.15 -2.19 -5.57
CA THR A 50 5.92 -1.49 -5.16
C THR A 50 5.17 -2.28 -4.09
N TYR A 51 5.10 -3.60 -4.24
CA TYR A 51 4.50 -4.47 -3.23
C TYR A 51 5.24 -4.38 -1.90
N SER A 52 6.56 -4.50 -1.91
CA SER A 52 7.40 -4.36 -0.70
C SER A 52 7.20 -3.00 -0.03
N ALA A 53 7.20 -1.91 -0.81
CA ALA A 53 6.92 -0.57 -0.31
C ALA A 53 5.52 -0.44 0.32
N THR A 54 4.53 -1.19 -0.18
CA THR A 54 3.18 -1.22 0.39
C THR A 54 3.13 -2.01 1.70
N THR A 55 3.86 -3.12 1.79
CA THR A 55 3.96 -3.94 3.00
C THR A 55 4.62 -3.17 4.14
N TYR A 56 5.72 -2.45 3.88
CA TYR A 56 6.42 -1.64 4.89
C TYR A 56 5.69 -0.32 5.16
N SER A 57 4.55 -0.43 5.84
CA SER A 57 3.67 0.69 6.20
C SER A 57 3.94 1.19 7.63
N ALA A 58 3.31 2.30 8.02
CA ALA A 58 3.37 2.83 9.38
C ALA A 58 2.96 1.79 10.45
N PHE A 59 2.06 0.85 10.10
CA PHE A 59 1.70 -0.26 10.97
C PHE A 59 2.90 -1.18 11.24
N MET A 60 3.68 -1.55 10.21
CA MET A 60 4.88 -2.38 10.39
C MET A 60 5.98 -1.64 11.14
N MET A 61 6.12 -0.34 10.94
CA MET A 61 7.19 0.44 11.59
C MET A 61 6.88 0.80 13.04
N VAL A 62 5.62 1.09 13.39
CA VAL A 62 5.24 1.56 14.73
C VAL A 62 4.43 0.50 15.47
N GLY A 63 3.37 -0.01 14.84
CA GLY A 63 2.44 -0.97 15.46
C GLY A 63 3.10 -2.30 15.79
N LEU A 64 3.75 -2.92 14.81
CA LEU A 64 4.43 -4.20 14.99
C LEU A 64 5.63 -4.09 15.94
N VAL A 65 6.38 -2.99 15.88
CA VAL A 65 7.48 -2.74 16.81
C VAL A 65 6.95 -2.61 18.25
N GLY A 66 5.84 -1.91 18.45
CA GLY A 66 5.15 -1.84 19.75
C GLY A 66 4.61 -3.20 20.22
N LEU A 67 4.09 -4.02 19.30
CA LEU A 67 3.68 -5.39 19.60
C LEU A 67 4.89 -6.24 20.01
N THR A 68 6.02 -6.08 19.34
CA THR A 68 7.27 -6.78 19.67
C THR A 68 7.81 -6.36 21.03
N TYR A 69 7.74 -5.06 21.35
CA TYR A 69 8.15 -4.53 22.64
C TYR A 69 7.31 -5.11 23.80
N SER A 70 6.00 -5.30 23.59
CA SER A 70 5.09 -5.81 24.62
C SER A 70 5.05 -7.35 24.72
N SER A 71 5.09 -8.06 23.59
CA SER A 71 4.93 -9.52 23.51
C SER A 71 6.25 -10.29 23.37
N GLY A 72 7.37 -9.58 23.22
CA GLY A 72 8.70 -10.17 23.06
C GLY A 72 8.81 -11.03 21.80
N ILE A 73 9.49 -12.17 21.91
CA ILE A 73 9.83 -13.03 20.76
C ILE A 73 8.61 -13.68 20.07
N GLY A 74 7.44 -13.71 20.73
CA GLY A 74 6.21 -14.25 20.16
C GLY A 74 5.73 -13.50 18.91
N SER A 75 6.01 -12.19 18.85
CA SER A 75 5.75 -11.35 17.66
C SER A 75 6.51 -11.82 16.41
N LEU A 76 7.71 -12.39 16.57
CA LEU A 76 8.48 -12.93 15.43
C LEU A 76 7.77 -14.15 14.82
N GLY A 77 7.11 -14.97 15.64
CA GLY A 77 6.32 -16.10 15.15
C GLY A 77 5.14 -15.63 14.29
N PHE A 78 4.47 -14.57 14.72
CA PHE A 78 3.41 -13.92 13.95
C PHE A 78 3.94 -13.40 12.60
N GLU A 79 5.05 -12.67 12.60
CA GLU A 79 5.65 -12.11 11.39
C GLU A 79 6.13 -13.16 10.41
N MET A 80 6.82 -14.20 10.90
CA MET A 80 7.29 -15.28 10.05
C MET A 80 6.11 -16.04 9.42
N THR A 81 5.04 -16.27 10.18
CA THR A 81 3.83 -16.91 9.67
C THR A 81 3.13 -16.03 8.64
N TYR A 82 3.01 -14.72 8.92
CA TYR A 82 2.45 -13.74 8.00
C TYR A 82 3.24 -13.70 6.68
N LEU A 83 4.57 -13.63 6.74
CA LEU A 83 5.43 -13.61 5.56
C LEU A 83 5.31 -14.90 4.76
N ALA A 84 5.41 -16.06 5.42
CA ALA A 84 5.33 -17.36 4.77
C ALA A 84 3.97 -17.58 4.09
N ALA A 85 2.86 -17.31 4.80
CA ALA A 85 1.52 -17.42 4.26
C ALA A 85 1.32 -16.48 3.07
N THR A 86 1.81 -15.25 3.18
CA THR A 86 1.72 -14.25 2.12
C THR A 86 2.45 -14.68 0.86
N VAL A 87 3.69 -15.18 0.99
CA VAL A 87 4.47 -15.68 -0.16
C VAL A 87 3.76 -16.86 -0.83
N ILE A 88 3.25 -17.81 -0.04
CA ILE A 88 2.52 -18.98 -0.57
C ILE A 88 1.28 -18.51 -1.35
N LEU A 89 0.48 -17.63 -0.75
CA LEU A 89 -0.72 -17.09 -1.40
C LEU A 89 -0.38 -16.29 -2.67
N MET A 90 0.68 -15.48 -2.64
CA MET A 90 1.17 -14.75 -3.81
C MET A 90 1.52 -15.69 -4.95
N VAL A 91 2.33 -16.73 -4.70
CA VAL A 91 2.76 -17.66 -5.75
C VAL A 91 1.57 -18.41 -6.35
N ILE A 92 0.57 -18.76 -5.54
CA ILE A 92 -0.60 -19.52 -6.00
C ILE A 92 -1.62 -18.62 -6.73
N PHE A 93 -1.91 -17.44 -6.18
CA PHE A 93 -3.02 -16.62 -6.66
C PHE A 93 -2.58 -15.47 -7.56
N ALA A 94 -1.41 -14.86 -7.36
CA ALA A 94 -0.97 -13.72 -8.16
C ALA A 94 -0.88 -14.04 -9.66
N PRO A 95 -0.33 -15.19 -10.11
CA PRO A 95 -0.31 -15.53 -11.53
C PRO A 95 -1.71 -15.67 -12.13
N ARG A 96 -2.67 -16.20 -11.36
CA ARG A 96 -4.07 -16.35 -11.79
C ARG A 96 -4.75 -15.00 -11.93
N TYR A 97 -4.58 -14.11 -10.96
CA TYR A 97 -5.11 -12.75 -11.02
C TYR A 97 -4.47 -11.94 -12.14
N TRP A 98 -3.15 -12.08 -12.35
CA TRP A 98 -2.43 -11.43 -13.44
C TRP A 98 -2.95 -11.88 -14.80
N ALA A 99 -3.11 -13.19 -15.01
CA ALA A 99 -3.64 -13.76 -16.23
C ALA A 99 -5.09 -13.32 -16.48
N ALA A 100 -5.97 -13.43 -15.48
CA ALA A 100 -7.36 -13.02 -15.58
C ALA A 100 -7.50 -11.52 -15.89
N GLY A 101 -6.68 -10.68 -15.24
CA GLY A 101 -6.60 -9.26 -15.51
C GLY A 101 -6.25 -8.98 -16.97
N ARG A 102 -5.30 -9.71 -17.57
CA ARG A 102 -4.90 -9.55 -18.99
C ARG A 102 -5.96 -10.03 -19.96
N ILE A 103 -6.53 -11.21 -19.73
CA ILE A 103 -7.51 -11.81 -20.65
C ILE A 103 -8.80 -10.98 -20.67
N PHE A 104 -9.24 -10.50 -19.51
CA PHE A 104 -10.55 -9.86 -19.36
C PHE A 104 -10.50 -8.35 -19.27
N ARG A 105 -9.31 -7.74 -19.47
CA ARG A 105 -9.06 -6.30 -19.41
C ARG A 105 -9.61 -5.61 -18.15
N LEU A 106 -9.60 -6.32 -17.03
CA LEU A 106 -10.10 -5.83 -15.74
C LEU A 106 -9.11 -4.84 -15.12
N VAL A 107 -9.64 -3.83 -14.42
CA VAL A 107 -8.85 -2.81 -13.71
C VAL A 107 -8.90 -3.07 -12.21
N THR A 108 -10.06 -3.49 -11.68
CA THR A 108 -10.25 -3.67 -10.24
C THR A 108 -10.48 -5.14 -9.84
N PRO A 109 -10.10 -5.53 -8.61
CA PRO A 109 -10.42 -6.87 -8.08
C PRO A 109 -11.93 -7.07 -7.91
N SER A 110 -12.71 -6.02 -7.63
CA SER A 110 -14.17 -6.11 -7.51
C SER A 110 -14.84 -6.45 -8.85
N GLU A 111 -14.33 -5.93 -9.98
CA GLU A 111 -14.80 -6.32 -11.31
C GLU A 111 -14.53 -7.81 -11.60
N LEU A 112 -13.38 -8.33 -11.14
CA LEU A 112 -13.08 -9.75 -11.26
C LEU A 112 -14.12 -10.60 -10.53
N LEU A 113 -14.53 -10.19 -9.32
CA LEU A 113 -15.56 -10.89 -8.55
C LEU A 113 -16.92 -10.82 -9.23
N THR A 114 -17.35 -9.64 -9.70
CA THR A 114 -18.57 -9.51 -10.51
C THR A 114 -18.58 -10.50 -11.67
N ARG A 115 -17.46 -10.58 -12.40
CA ARG A 115 -17.35 -11.44 -13.56
C ARG A 115 -17.27 -12.93 -13.21
N ARG A 116 -16.62 -13.28 -12.10
CA ARG A 116 -16.50 -14.67 -11.65
C ARG A 116 -17.84 -15.24 -11.18
N TYR A 117 -18.64 -14.44 -10.49
CA TYR A 117 -19.92 -14.85 -9.92
C TYR A 117 -21.12 -14.47 -10.79
N GLY A 118 -20.92 -13.73 -11.87
CA GLY A 118 -21.99 -13.29 -12.78
C GLY A 118 -23.00 -12.31 -12.17
N SER A 119 -22.70 -11.76 -10.98
CA SER A 119 -23.61 -10.88 -10.25
C SER A 119 -22.95 -9.53 -9.99
N PRO A 120 -23.57 -8.41 -10.44
CA PRO A 120 -23.06 -7.06 -10.14
C PRO A 120 -23.11 -6.75 -8.65
N MET A 121 -23.99 -7.41 -7.89
CA MET A 121 -24.11 -7.22 -6.45
C MET A 121 -22.85 -7.71 -5.72
N THR A 122 -22.22 -8.80 -6.18
CA THR A 122 -21.00 -9.35 -5.54
C THR A 122 -19.83 -8.38 -5.65
N GLY A 123 -19.63 -7.74 -6.81
CA GLY A 123 -18.60 -6.71 -6.93
C GLY A 123 -18.95 -5.44 -6.18
N ALA A 124 -20.21 -5.03 -6.16
CA ALA A 124 -20.63 -3.85 -5.39
C ALA A 124 -20.37 -4.03 -3.89
N VAL A 125 -20.76 -5.18 -3.32
CA VAL A 125 -20.49 -5.51 -1.91
C VAL A 125 -18.99 -5.54 -1.63
N SER A 126 -18.20 -6.16 -2.51
CA SER A 126 -16.74 -6.15 -2.37
C SER A 126 -16.16 -4.74 -2.40
N ALA A 127 -16.60 -3.89 -3.33
CA ALA A 127 -16.12 -2.52 -3.45
C ALA A 127 -16.47 -1.68 -2.22
N ILE A 128 -17.71 -1.79 -1.73
CA ILE A 128 -18.16 -1.11 -0.50
C ILE A 128 -17.34 -1.58 0.70
N LEU A 129 -17.12 -2.89 0.84
CA LEU A 129 -16.32 -3.43 1.93
C LEU A 129 -14.88 -2.90 1.88
N CYS A 130 -14.26 -2.86 0.71
CA CYS A 130 -12.93 -2.28 0.52
C CYS A 130 -12.91 -0.80 0.90
N LEU A 131 -13.91 -0.01 0.51
CA LEU A 131 -14.01 1.41 0.86
C LEU A 131 -14.16 1.62 2.37
N VAL A 132 -15.02 0.85 3.02
CA VAL A 132 -15.23 0.94 4.48
C VAL A 132 -13.96 0.55 5.23
N MET A 133 -13.26 -0.50 4.81
CA MET A 133 -12.01 -0.95 5.45
C MET A 133 -10.82 -0.03 5.15
N LEU A 134 -10.88 0.75 4.07
CA LEU A 134 -9.86 1.74 3.74
C LEU A 134 -9.82 2.89 4.76
N VAL A 135 -10.97 3.27 5.33
CA VAL A 135 -11.04 4.36 6.32
C VAL A 135 -10.18 4.08 7.56
N PRO A 136 -10.38 2.99 8.32
CA PRO A 136 -9.55 2.72 9.50
C PRO A 136 -8.09 2.46 9.10
N TYR A 137 -7.84 1.83 7.95
CA TYR A 137 -6.47 1.61 7.46
C TYR A 137 -5.73 2.95 7.22
N ALA A 138 -6.36 3.88 6.50
CA ALA A 138 -5.79 5.20 6.25
C ALA A 138 -5.59 6.00 7.53
N SER A 139 -6.54 5.92 8.48
CA SER A 139 -6.41 6.57 9.79
C SER A 139 -5.18 6.07 10.55
N VAL A 140 -4.96 4.75 10.64
CA VAL A 140 -3.78 4.18 11.32
C VAL A 140 -2.48 4.62 10.62
N GLN A 141 -2.49 4.69 9.29
CA GLN A 141 -1.33 5.13 8.51
C GLN A 141 -0.95 6.58 8.82
N LEU A 142 -1.94 7.48 8.90
CA LEU A 142 -1.73 8.89 9.24
C LEU A 142 -1.31 9.07 10.71
N MET A 143 -1.94 8.32 11.62
CA MET A 143 -1.57 8.33 13.05
C MET A 143 -0.10 7.94 13.25
N GLY A 144 0.37 6.92 12.55
CA GLY A 144 1.77 6.49 12.67
C GLY A 144 2.77 7.57 12.23
N ILE A 145 2.45 8.37 11.21
CA ILE A 145 3.28 9.53 10.81
C ILE A 145 3.29 10.58 11.92
N GLY A 146 2.11 10.90 12.48
CA GLY A 146 1.96 11.87 13.56
C GLY A 146 2.81 11.51 14.79
N TYR A 147 2.67 10.27 15.27
CA TYR A 147 3.46 9.76 16.40
C TYR A 147 4.97 9.85 16.14
N LEU A 148 5.43 9.49 14.93
CA LEU A 148 6.85 9.59 14.59
C LEU A 148 7.34 11.04 14.60
N LEU A 149 6.55 11.99 14.11
CA LEU A 149 6.91 13.41 14.11
C LEU A 149 6.98 13.98 15.53
N GLU A 150 6.03 13.64 16.39
CA GLU A 150 6.02 14.05 17.80
C GLU A 150 7.27 13.55 18.53
N VAL A 151 7.57 12.25 18.40
CA VAL A 151 8.72 11.62 19.05
C VAL A 151 10.05 12.18 18.53
N LEU A 152 10.20 12.34 17.20
CA LEU A 152 11.45 12.85 16.60
C LEU A 152 11.70 14.34 16.87
N SER A 153 10.62 15.11 17.02
CA SER A 153 10.66 16.53 17.36
C SER A 153 10.81 16.79 18.86
N GLY A 154 10.67 15.76 19.70
CA GLY A 154 10.70 15.89 21.15
C GLY A 154 9.48 16.63 21.70
N GLY A 155 8.32 16.48 21.06
CA GLY A 155 7.06 17.15 21.44
C GLY A 155 6.88 18.57 20.87
N ALA A 156 7.79 19.05 20.01
CA ALA A 156 7.67 20.36 19.38
C ALA A 156 6.58 20.39 18.29
N ILE A 157 6.26 19.24 17.69
CA ILE A 157 5.16 19.04 16.74
C ILE A 157 4.19 18.03 17.35
N PRO A 158 3.12 18.46 18.04
CA PRO A 158 2.16 17.56 18.67
C PRO A 158 1.24 16.88 17.64
N PHE A 159 0.82 15.66 17.95
CA PHE A 159 -0.18 14.89 17.19
C PHE A 159 -1.45 14.65 18.03
#